data_AF-V9LC92-F1
#
_entry.id   AF-V9LC92-F1
#
_cell.length_a   1.000
_cell.length_b   1.000
_cell.length_c   1.000
_cell.angle_alpha   90.00
_cell.angle_beta   90.00
_cell.angle_gamma   90.00
#
_symmetry.space_group_name_H-M   'P 1'
#
loop_
_entity.id
_entity.type
_entity.pdbx_description
1 polymer ?
#
loop_
_entity_poly.entity_id
_entity_poly.type
_entity_poly.pdbx_seq_one_letter_code
_entity_poly.pdbx_strand_id
1 'polypeptide(L)'
;MEGNMAQGRRCYMGLDVGTASVRAALVAQDGSVLAQAEEPIHIWEPHPEHYEQSSADIWAACCTVSKKVVENVNINSIQGLGFDATCSLVVLDDHFEPLAVNDEGVNSRNIIMWMDHRAVDQVSRINQVKYSVLKYVGGVMSPEMQPPKLMWLKEKLQDICWNRAAHFFDLPDFLSWKATGATTRSLCTLVCKWTYSADKGWDDCFWKKIGLKDLTVDNYAKIGNHVLSPGTRVDSL
;
A
#
# COMPACT_ATOMS: atom_id res chain seq x y z
N MET A 1 -2.53 -42.19 15.52
CA MET A 1 -3.83 -41.51 15.76
C MET A 1 -3.59 -40.01 15.69
N GLU A 2 -3.44 -39.47 14.49
CA GLU A 2 -3.31 -38.02 14.25
C GLU A 2 -4.11 -37.71 13.00
N GLY A 3 -5.33 -37.23 13.20
CA GLY A 3 -6.27 -37.04 12.11
C GLY A 3 -7.58 -36.53 12.68
N ASN A 4 -7.56 -35.36 13.32
CA ASN A 4 -8.79 -34.59 13.57
C ASN A 4 -8.56 -33.13 14.03
N MET A 5 -7.53 -32.41 13.55
CA MET A 5 -7.23 -31.07 14.10
C MET A 5 -7.90 -29.88 13.38
N ALA A 6 -8.73 -30.08 12.36
CA ALA A 6 -9.28 -28.94 11.59
C ALA A 6 -10.72 -29.09 11.05
N GLN A 7 -11.50 -30.10 11.47
CA GLN A 7 -12.88 -30.22 10.99
C GLN A 7 -13.80 -29.25 11.78
N GLY A 8 -13.99 -28.03 11.25
CA GLY A 8 -15.05 -27.11 11.71
C GLY A 8 -14.62 -25.90 12.56
N ARG A 9 -13.32 -25.67 12.77
CA ARG A 9 -12.84 -24.52 13.54
C ARG A 9 -12.63 -23.30 12.64
N ARG A 10 -13.40 -22.23 12.87
CA ARG A 10 -13.22 -20.95 12.15
C ARG A 10 -11.82 -20.41 12.37
N CYS A 11 -11.18 -19.98 11.29
CA CYS A 11 -9.86 -19.38 11.29
C CYS A 11 -9.82 -18.13 10.39
N TYR A 12 -8.78 -17.33 10.57
CA TYR A 12 -8.53 -16.09 9.88
C TYR A 12 -7.06 -16.08 9.44
N MET A 13 -6.79 -15.54 8.26
CA MET A 13 -5.43 -15.38 7.76
C MET A 13 -5.00 -13.92 7.87
N GLY A 14 -3.84 -13.69 8.49
CA GLY A 14 -3.14 -12.41 8.44
C GLY A 14 -1.92 -12.51 7.55
N LEU A 15 -1.75 -11.53 6.65
CA LEU A 15 -0.56 -11.34 5.85
C LEU A 15 0.12 -10.04 6.28
N ASP A 16 1.37 -10.15 6.73
CA ASP A 16 2.23 -9.04 7.13
C ASP A 16 3.35 -8.88 6.10
N VAL A 17 3.31 -7.78 5.34
CA VAL A 17 4.33 -7.41 4.36
C VAL A 17 5.28 -6.38 4.97
N GLY A 18 6.33 -6.90 5.60
CA GLY A 18 7.41 -6.11 6.16
C GLY A 18 8.38 -5.61 5.09
N THR A 19 9.48 -5.02 5.53
CA THR A 19 10.50 -4.45 4.63
C THR A 19 11.14 -5.52 3.73
N ALA A 20 11.49 -6.68 4.27
CA ALA A 20 12.32 -7.69 3.58
C ALA A 20 11.65 -9.06 3.40
N SER A 21 10.44 -9.26 3.94
CA SER A 21 9.70 -10.51 3.78
C SER A 21 8.20 -10.32 3.90
N VAL A 22 7.46 -11.27 3.34
CA VAL A 22 6.03 -11.47 3.60
C VAL A 22 5.88 -12.61 4.60
N ARG A 23 5.06 -12.41 5.63
CA ARG A 23 4.71 -13.41 6.63
C ARG A 23 3.21 -13.68 6.59
N ALA A 24 2.83 -14.95 6.64
CA ALA A 24 1.44 -15.36 6.85
C ALA A 24 1.30 -15.99 8.23
N ALA A 25 0.18 -15.72 8.89
CA ALA A 25 -0.27 -16.46 10.07
C ALA A 25 -1.72 -16.88 9.88
N LEU A 26 -1.98 -18.17 10.08
CA LEU A 26 -3.35 -18.68 10.19
C LEU A 26 -3.71 -18.76 11.68
N VAL A 27 -4.77 -18.07 12.07
CA VAL A 27 -5.16 -17.90 13.47
C VAL A 27 -6.58 -18.43 13.67
N ALA A 28 -6.77 -19.29 14.66
CA ALA A 28 -8.09 -19.77 15.05
C ALA A 28 -8.91 -18.67 15.74
N GLN A 29 -10.23 -18.84 15.77
CA GLN A 29 -11.15 -17.89 16.41
C GLN A 29 -10.86 -17.59 17.90
N ASP A 30 -10.21 -18.50 18.62
CA ASP A 30 -9.79 -18.28 20.02
C ASP A 30 -8.42 -17.60 20.16
N GLY A 31 -7.82 -17.17 19.05
CA GLY A 31 -6.51 -16.52 19.01
C GLY A 31 -5.31 -17.47 18.86
N SER A 32 -5.53 -18.78 18.82
CA SER A 32 -4.43 -19.74 18.66
C SER A 32 -3.82 -19.66 17.25
N VAL A 33 -2.50 -19.52 17.15
CA VAL A 33 -1.77 -19.59 15.87
C VAL A 33 -1.65 -21.05 15.43
N LEU A 34 -2.24 -21.39 14.29
CA LEU A 34 -2.30 -22.75 13.74
C LEU A 34 -1.13 -23.05 12.81
N ALA A 35 -0.70 -22.06 12.02
CA ALA A 35 0.39 -22.18 11.08
C ALA A 35 0.98 -20.81 10.78
N GLN A 36 2.27 -20.77 10.46
CA GLN A 36 2.97 -19.58 9.98
C GLN A 36 3.89 -19.94 8.83
N ALA A 37 4.11 -18.99 7.93
CA ALA A 37 5.08 -19.11 6.85
C ALA A 37 5.68 -17.74 6.55
N GLU A 38 6.88 -17.75 6.01
CA GLU A 38 7.61 -16.57 5.58
C GLU A 38 8.20 -16.79 4.18
N GLU A 39 8.27 -15.73 3.40
CA GLU A 39 8.93 -15.68 2.10
C GLU A 39 9.68 -14.35 1.97
N PRO A 40 11.00 -14.37 1.69
CA PRO A 40 11.76 -13.14 1.49
C PRO A 40 11.30 -12.42 0.22
N ILE A 41 11.41 -11.09 0.21
CA ILE A 41 11.15 -10.23 -0.95
C ILE A 41 12.40 -9.42 -1.29
N HIS A 42 12.60 -9.18 -2.57
CA HIS A 42 13.77 -8.49 -3.06
C HIS A 42 13.63 -6.97 -2.91
N ILE A 43 14.76 -6.31 -2.61
CA ILE A 43 14.86 -4.84 -2.51
C ILE A 43 15.96 -4.40 -3.47
N TRP A 44 15.65 -3.42 -4.32
CA TRP A 44 16.65 -2.73 -5.13
C TRP A 44 17.05 -1.43 -4.43
N GLU A 45 18.36 -1.17 -4.37
CA GLU A 45 18.95 0.09 -3.90
C GLU A 45 19.82 0.70 -5.03
N PRO A 46 19.21 1.34 -6.05
CA PRO A 46 19.96 1.87 -7.19
C PRO A 46 20.90 3.03 -6.80
N HIS A 47 20.53 3.79 -5.77
CA HIS A 47 21.30 4.90 -5.22
C HIS A 47 21.16 4.92 -3.69
N PRO A 48 22.09 5.55 -2.95
CA PRO A 48 21.93 5.74 -1.51
C PRO A 48 20.57 6.38 -1.19
N GLU A 49 19.87 5.83 -0.21
CA GLU A 49 18.54 6.29 0.25
C GLU A 49 17.40 6.11 -0.77
N HIS A 50 17.64 5.44 -1.91
CA HIS A 50 16.62 5.11 -2.90
C HIS A 50 16.33 3.62 -2.82
N TYR A 51 15.09 3.25 -2.52
CA TYR A 51 14.70 1.88 -2.25
C TYR A 51 13.43 1.51 -3.02
N GLU A 52 13.50 0.43 -3.80
CA GLU A 52 12.44 0.01 -4.70
C GLU A 52 12.06 -1.45 -4.52
N GLN A 53 10.80 -1.77 -4.79
CA GLN A 53 10.26 -3.13 -4.76
C GLN A 53 9.34 -3.41 -5.96
N SER A 54 9.00 -4.68 -6.13
CA SER A 54 8.08 -5.19 -7.14
C SER A 54 6.77 -5.57 -6.48
N SER A 55 5.69 -4.91 -6.89
CA SER A 55 4.34 -5.25 -6.43
C SER A 55 3.91 -6.65 -6.86
N ALA A 56 4.39 -7.12 -8.02
CA ALA A 56 4.15 -8.47 -8.51
C ALA A 56 4.87 -9.53 -7.66
N ASP A 57 6.13 -9.27 -7.27
CA ASP A 57 6.93 -10.20 -6.46
C ASP A 57 6.37 -10.30 -5.04
N ILE A 58 5.95 -9.16 -4.46
CA ILE A 58 5.28 -9.14 -3.15
C ILE A 58 3.97 -9.93 -3.19
N TRP A 59 3.15 -9.75 -4.23
CA TRP A 59 1.90 -10.50 -4.37
C TRP A 59 2.16 -12.00 -4.56
N ALA A 60 3.18 -12.38 -5.34
CA ALA A 60 3.60 -13.75 -5.50
C ALA A 60 4.06 -14.37 -4.16
N ALA A 61 4.84 -13.62 -3.36
CA ALA A 61 5.25 -14.03 -2.02
C ALA A 61 4.04 -14.22 -1.09
N CYS A 62 3.06 -13.30 -1.11
CA CYS A 62 1.78 -13.43 -0.40
C CYS A 62 1.07 -14.74 -0.77
N CYS A 63 0.99 -15.06 -2.07
CA CYS A 63 0.36 -16.29 -2.55
C CYS A 63 1.13 -17.53 -2.07
N THR A 64 2.46 -17.49 -2.08
CA THR A 64 3.32 -18.58 -1.62
C THR A 64 3.11 -18.86 -0.13
N VAL A 65 3.20 -17.85 0.73
CA VAL A 65 2.99 -18.04 2.18
C VAL A 65 1.56 -18.42 2.51
N SER A 66 0.57 -17.90 1.78
CA SER A 66 -0.84 -18.26 1.95
C SER A 66 -1.06 -19.74 1.66
N LYS A 67 -0.50 -20.27 0.57
CA LYS A 67 -0.58 -21.69 0.21
C LYS A 67 0.08 -22.58 1.27
N LYS A 68 1.26 -22.17 1.79
CA LYS A 68 1.98 -22.89 2.85
C LYS A 68 1.14 -23.02 4.12
N VAL A 69 0.48 -21.95 4.58
CA VAL A 69 -0.28 -22.00 5.85
C VAL A 69 -1.64 -22.70 5.75
N VAL A 70 -2.17 -22.92 4.54
CA VAL A 70 -3.48 -23.58 4.33
C VAL A 70 -3.37 -25.03 3.81
N GLU A 71 -2.16 -25.55 3.60
CA GLU A 71 -1.92 -26.86 2.96
C GLU A 71 -2.76 -28.01 3.55
N ASN A 72 -2.97 -27.99 4.87
CA ASN A 72 -3.72 -29.03 5.60
C ASN A 72 -4.99 -28.50 6.27
N VAL A 73 -5.59 -27.44 5.72
CA VAL A 73 -6.76 -26.75 6.30
C VAL A 73 -7.93 -26.80 5.32
N ASN A 74 -9.12 -27.08 5.83
CA ASN A 74 -10.34 -26.91 5.03
C ASN A 74 -10.53 -25.43 4.71
N ILE A 75 -10.34 -25.03 3.45
CA ILE A 75 -10.42 -23.61 3.03
C ILE A 75 -11.73 -22.93 3.43
N ASN A 76 -12.84 -23.68 3.53
CA ASN A 76 -14.14 -23.15 3.96
C ASN A 76 -14.16 -22.73 5.44
N SER A 77 -13.18 -23.12 6.24
CA SER A 77 -13.05 -22.65 7.63
C SER A 77 -12.41 -21.27 7.73
N ILE A 78 -11.79 -20.75 6.67
CA ILE A 78 -11.17 -19.43 6.63
C ILE A 78 -12.27 -18.39 6.42
N GLN A 79 -12.54 -17.58 7.45
CA GLN A 79 -13.65 -16.62 7.46
C GLN A 79 -13.22 -15.20 7.05
N GLY A 80 -11.92 -14.95 6.96
CA GLY A 80 -11.41 -13.63 6.60
C GLY A 80 -9.91 -13.61 6.34
N LEU A 81 -9.50 -12.62 5.58
CA LEU A 81 -8.12 -12.30 5.23
C LEU A 81 -7.85 -10.84 5.61
N GLY A 82 -6.73 -10.58 6.30
CA GLY A 82 -6.27 -9.24 6.62
C GLY A 82 -4.86 -9.00 6.09
N PHE A 83 -4.59 -7.76 5.67
CA PHE A 83 -3.27 -7.31 5.25
C PHE A 83 -2.76 -6.24 6.21
N ASP A 84 -1.54 -6.41 6.68
CA ASP A 84 -0.71 -5.40 7.30
C ASP A 84 0.53 -5.22 6.42
N ALA A 85 0.94 -3.99 6.15
CA ALA A 85 2.08 -3.75 5.27
C ALA A 85 2.74 -2.41 5.54
N THR A 86 4.04 -2.33 5.20
CA THR A 86 4.74 -1.04 5.15
C THR A 86 4.00 -0.05 4.25
N CYS A 87 4.06 1.24 4.59
CA CYS A 87 3.34 2.25 3.82
C CYS A 87 4.11 2.73 2.58
N SER A 88 4.37 1.80 1.66
CA SER A 88 5.13 2.02 0.43
C SER A 88 4.20 2.43 -0.72
N LEU A 89 4.66 3.32 -1.60
CA LEU A 89 3.87 3.83 -2.73
C LEU A 89 3.92 2.85 -3.90
N VAL A 90 2.78 2.29 -4.28
CA VAL A 90 2.64 1.43 -5.47
C VAL A 90 2.04 2.23 -6.61
N VAL A 91 2.62 2.14 -7.81
CA VAL A 91 2.17 2.88 -8.99
C VAL A 91 1.73 1.92 -10.11
N LEU A 92 0.51 2.13 -10.61
CA LEU A 92 -0.09 1.36 -11.71
C LEU A 92 -0.70 2.30 -12.78
N ASP A 93 -0.79 1.81 -14.01
CA ASP A 93 -1.53 2.46 -15.11
C ASP A 93 -3.04 2.19 -15.06
N ASP A 94 -3.77 2.62 -16.08
CA ASP A 94 -5.23 2.48 -16.23
C ASP A 94 -5.69 1.04 -16.50
N HIS A 95 -4.76 0.15 -16.83
CA HIS A 95 -4.98 -1.29 -16.94
C HIS A 95 -4.55 -2.05 -15.68
N PHE A 96 -4.19 -1.33 -14.62
CA PHE A 96 -3.61 -1.88 -13.38
C PHE A 96 -2.27 -2.61 -13.58
N GLU A 97 -1.54 -2.27 -14.63
CA GLU A 97 -0.21 -2.82 -14.87
C GLU A 97 0.86 -1.98 -14.15
N PRO A 98 1.95 -2.60 -13.65
CA PRO A 98 3.05 -1.91 -12.99
C PRO A 98 3.68 -0.80 -13.85
N LEU A 99 3.87 0.38 -13.27
CA LEU A 99 4.62 1.48 -13.89
C LEU A 99 5.92 1.76 -13.16
N ALA A 100 7.00 1.94 -13.94
CA ALA A 100 8.31 2.23 -13.40
C ALA A 100 8.30 3.46 -12.49
N VAL A 101 8.94 3.36 -11.33
CA VAL A 101 9.26 4.48 -10.43
C VAL A 101 10.75 4.84 -10.44
N ASN A 102 11.45 4.39 -11.47
CA ASN A 102 12.89 4.53 -11.70
C ASN A 102 13.19 5.16 -13.06
N ASP A 103 14.37 5.76 -13.20
CA ASP A 103 14.80 6.48 -14.41
C ASP A 103 15.08 5.52 -15.59
N GLU A 104 15.35 4.24 -15.32
CA GLU A 104 15.60 3.22 -16.35
C GLU A 104 14.31 2.74 -17.06
N GLY A 105 13.13 3.10 -16.54
CA GLY A 105 11.85 2.68 -17.12
C GLY A 105 11.51 1.21 -16.88
N VAL A 106 12.09 0.57 -15.85
CA VAL A 106 11.83 -0.83 -15.51
C VAL A 106 10.50 -0.94 -14.75
N ASN A 107 9.44 -1.32 -15.46
CA ASN A 107 8.07 -1.39 -14.94
C ASN A 107 7.90 -2.35 -13.74
N SER A 108 8.69 -3.42 -13.63
CA SER A 108 8.59 -4.34 -12.48
C SER A 108 9.06 -3.71 -11.17
N ARG A 109 9.81 -2.61 -11.21
CA ARG A 109 10.19 -1.81 -10.04
C ARG A 109 9.22 -0.64 -9.93
N ASN A 110 8.04 -0.92 -9.40
CA ASN A 110 6.90 0.02 -9.35
C ASN A 110 6.49 0.45 -7.94
N ILE A 111 7.33 0.14 -6.94
CA ILE A 111 7.12 0.55 -5.56
C ILE A 111 8.26 1.48 -5.13
N ILE A 112 7.92 2.67 -4.64
CA ILE A 112 8.85 3.49 -3.85
C ILE A 112 8.65 3.11 -2.38
N MET A 113 9.66 2.50 -1.76
CA MET A 113 9.56 1.98 -0.39
C MET A 113 9.33 3.07 0.64
N TRP A 114 8.75 2.73 1.80
CA TRP A 114 8.47 3.68 2.88
C TRP A 114 9.71 4.47 3.31
N MET A 115 10.86 3.80 3.49
CA MET A 115 12.15 4.35 3.91
C MET A 115 12.95 5.06 2.79
N ASP A 116 12.38 5.19 1.60
CA ASP A 116 13.00 5.91 0.49
C ASP A 116 12.96 7.43 0.75
N HIS A 117 14.14 8.07 0.66
CA HIS A 117 14.30 9.50 0.90
C HIS A 117 14.64 10.31 -0.36
N ARG A 118 14.34 9.78 -1.57
CA ARG A 118 14.57 10.50 -2.84
C ARG A 118 13.86 11.86 -2.92
N ALA A 119 12.81 12.05 -2.11
CA ALA A 119 11.92 13.21 -2.14
C ALA A 119 12.21 14.27 -1.05
N VAL A 120 13.40 14.31 -0.46
CA VAL A 120 13.77 15.28 0.61
C VAL A 120 13.64 16.75 0.20
N ASP A 121 13.88 17.09 -1.07
CA ASP A 121 13.72 18.45 -1.58
C ASP A 121 12.24 18.85 -1.66
N GLN A 122 11.37 17.90 -2.04
CA GLN A 122 9.91 18.08 -2.07
C GLN A 122 9.38 18.26 -0.65
N VAL A 123 9.85 17.47 0.32
CA VAL A 123 9.53 17.61 1.74
C VAL A 123 9.84 19.03 2.23
N SER A 124 11.04 19.52 1.95
CA SER A 124 11.47 20.87 2.35
C SER A 124 10.54 21.95 1.79
N ARG A 125 10.11 21.83 0.53
CA ARG A 125 9.16 22.76 -0.10
C ARG A 125 7.75 22.67 0.49
N ILE A 126 7.24 21.47 0.77
CA ILE A 126 5.93 21.29 1.42
C ILE A 126 5.93 21.96 2.80
N ASN A 127 6.99 21.76 3.59
CA ASN A 127 7.09 22.30 4.94
C ASN A 127 7.14 23.84 4.98
N GLN A 128 7.67 24.48 3.94
CA GLN A 128 7.65 25.95 3.81
C GLN A 128 6.25 26.53 3.61
N VAL A 129 5.29 25.73 3.08
CA VAL A 129 3.91 26.18 2.85
C VAL A 129 3.12 26.34 4.17
N LYS A 130 3.54 25.65 5.24
CA LYS A 130 2.89 25.69 6.57
C LYS A 130 1.37 25.45 6.53
N TYR A 131 0.95 24.46 5.76
CA TYR A 131 -0.46 24.18 5.53
C TYR A 131 -1.13 23.50 6.75
N SER A 132 -2.42 23.73 6.98
CA SER A 132 -3.12 23.23 8.18
C SER A 132 -3.12 21.71 8.31
N VAL A 133 -3.10 21.00 7.19
CA VAL A 133 -3.09 19.53 7.17
C VAL A 133 -1.86 18.93 7.86
N LEU A 134 -0.74 19.66 7.88
CA LEU A 134 0.48 19.22 8.53
C LEU A 134 0.31 19.03 10.04
N LYS A 135 -0.65 19.74 10.65
CA LYS A 135 -0.96 19.61 12.09
C LYS A 135 -1.42 18.19 12.46
N TYR A 136 -1.99 17.46 11.51
CA TYR A 136 -2.49 16.10 11.74
C TYR A 136 -1.40 15.03 11.60
N VAL A 137 -0.21 15.39 11.12
CA VAL A 137 0.91 14.47 10.87
C VAL A 137 2.16 14.85 11.66
N GLY A 138 1.96 15.45 12.85
CA GLY A 138 3.07 15.86 13.73
C GLY A 138 3.69 17.23 13.42
N GLY A 139 3.05 18.01 12.55
CA GLY A 139 3.42 19.40 12.25
C GLY A 139 4.44 19.55 11.11
N VAL A 140 5.05 18.46 10.65
CA VAL A 140 6.09 18.44 9.62
C VAL A 140 5.87 17.25 8.70
N MET A 141 5.99 17.47 7.39
CA MET A 141 5.97 16.41 6.38
C MET A 141 7.25 15.57 6.49
N SER A 142 7.11 14.24 6.50
CA SER A 142 8.22 13.28 6.43
C SER A 142 8.45 12.81 4.99
N PRO A 143 9.70 12.50 4.58
CA PRO A 143 9.97 11.86 3.28
C PRO A 143 9.28 10.50 3.13
N GLU A 144 8.93 9.84 4.24
CA GLU A 144 8.24 8.54 4.23
C GLU A 144 6.75 8.63 3.88
N MET A 145 6.21 9.84 3.69
CA MET A 145 4.81 10.08 3.33
C MET A 145 4.62 10.13 1.81
N GLN A 146 3.40 9.90 1.33
CA GLN A 146 3.14 9.80 -0.11
C GLN A 146 3.18 11.13 -0.90
N PRO A 147 2.69 12.28 -0.39
CA PRO A 147 2.72 13.54 -1.15
C PRO A 147 4.09 13.97 -1.69
N PRO A 148 5.20 13.94 -0.91
CA PRO A 148 6.51 14.30 -1.46
C PRO A 148 6.98 13.32 -2.55
N LYS A 149 6.71 12.01 -2.42
CA LYS A 149 7.03 11.00 -3.44
C LYS A 149 6.26 11.26 -4.74
N LEU A 150 4.98 11.63 -4.65
CA LEU A 150 4.18 12.02 -5.80
C LEU A 150 4.71 13.30 -6.48
N MET A 151 5.12 14.31 -5.71
CA MET A 151 5.79 15.49 -6.26
C MET A 151 7.08 15.10 -7.00
N TRP A 152 7.87 14.19 -6.44
CA TRP A 152 9.10 13.72 -7.05
C TRP A 152 8.83 12.98 -8.37
N LEU A 153 7.86 12.06 -8.40
CA LEU A 153 7.44 11.35 -9.61
C LEU A 153 7.00 12.31 -10.72
N LYS A 154 6.23 13.35 -10.37
CA LYS A 154 5.79 14.36 -11.33
C LYS A 154 6.95 15.16 -11.93
N GLU A 155 7.93 15.49 -11.10
CA GLU A 155 9.06 16.35 -11.49
C GLU A 155 10.18 15.58 -12.21
N LYS A 156 10.39 14.31 -11.86
CA LYS A 156 11.51 13.50 -12.35
C LYS A 156 11.12 12.47 -13.39
N LEU A 157 9.95 11.85 -13.23
CA LEU A 157 9.46 10.74 -14.06
C LEU A 157 8.16 11.08 -14.77
N GLN A 158 8.10 12.27 -15.37
CA GLN A 158 6.84 12.78 -15.92
C GLN A 158 6.28 11.89 -17.05
N ASP A 159 7.11 11.57 -18.04
CA ASP A 159 6.69 10.78 -19.20
C ASP A 159 6.71 9.27 -18.94
N ILE A 160 7.67 8.80 -18.13
CA ILE A 160 7.83 7.38 -17.79
C ILE A 160 6.67 6.91 -16.91
N CYS A 161 6.29 7.73 -15.92
CA CYS A 161 5.39 7.37 -14.83
C CYS A 161 4.17 8.29 -14.73
N TRP A 162 4.35 9.58 -14.44
CA TRP A 162 3.28 10.46 -13.98
C TRP A 162 2.11 10.59 -14.96
N ASN A 163 2.41 10.79 -16.25
CA ASN A 163 1.42 10.96 -17.30
C ASN A 163 0.61 9.69 -17.56
N ARG A 164 1.20 8.51 -17.29
CA ARG A 164 0.60 7.18 -17.53
C ARG A 164 -0.09 6.61 -16.29
N ALA A 165 0.30 7.05 -15.10
CA ALA A 165 -0.25 6.56 -13.85
C ALA A 165 -1.74 6.88 -13.71
N ALA A 166 -2.52 5.84 -13.44
CA ALA A 166 -3.94 5.96 -13.13
C ALA A 166 -4.26 5.58 -11.69
N HIS A 167 -3.40 4.81 -11.03
CA HIS A 167 -3.59 4.44 -9.64
C HIS A 167 -2.30 4.56 -8.82
N PHE A 168 -2.38 5.41 -7.80
CA PHE A 168 -1.45 5.48 -6.69
C PHE A 168 -2.12 4.78 -5.51
N PHE A 169 -1.50 3.68 -5.09
CA PHE A 169 -1.90 2.91 -3.92
C PHE A 169 -0.85 3.03 -2.85
N ASP A 170 -1.29 2.99 -1.61
CA ASP A 170 -0.42 2.53 -0.54
C ASP A 170 -0.40 0.99 -0.56
N LEU A 171 0.68 0.35 -0.14
CA LEU A 171 0.86 -1.10 -0.28
C LEU A 171 -0.27 -1.94 0.38
N PRO A 172 -0.77 -1.63 1.59
CA PRO A 172 -1.94 -2.34 2.15
C PRO A 172 -3.19 -2.24 1.27
N ASP A 173 -3.42 -1.08 0.65
CA ASP A 173 -4.57 -0.84 -0.22
C ASP A 173 -4.41 -1.60 -1.56
N PHE A 174 -3.18 -1.66 -2.10
CA PHE A 174 -2.86 -2.47 -3.28
C PHE A 174 -3.14 -3.95 -3.02
N LEU A 175 -2.72 -4.49 -1.88
CA LEU A 175 -2.93 -5.89 -1.52
C LEU A 175 -4.42 -6.21 -1.34
N SER A 176 -5.17 -5.30 -0.71
CA SER A 176 -6.62 -5.40 -0.57
C SER A 176 -7.31 -5.39 -1.95
N TRP A 177 -6.88 -4.52 -2.86
CA TRP A 177 -7.35 -4.51 -4.25
C TRP A 177 -6.98 -5.81 -4.99
N LYS A 178 -5.76 -6.33 -4.87
CA LYS A 178 -5.36 -7.59 -5.49
C LYS A 178 -6.23 -8.77 -5.05
N ALA A 179 -6.70 -8.75 -3.80
CA ALA A 179 -7.53 -9.80 -3.24
C ALA A 179 -9.03 -9.65 -3.58
N THR A 180 -9.52 -8.42 -3.82
CA THR A 180 -10.97 -8.13 -3.89
C THR A 180 -11.43 -7.49 -5.20
N GLY A 181 -10.52 -6.90 -5.98
CA GLY A 181 -10.84 -6.03 -7.11
C GLY A 181 -11.37 -4.65 -6.72
N ALA A 182 -11.65 -4.39 -5.43
CA ALA A 182 -12.17 -3.11 -4.97
C ALA A 182 -11.05 -2.07 -4.85
N THR A 183 -11.26 -0.88 -5.41
CA THR A 183 -10.32 0.25 -5.33
C THR A 183 -10.52 1.11 -4.08
N THR A 184 -11.19 0.59 -3.06
CA THR A 184 -11.38 1.27 -1.78
C THR A 184 -10.04 1.54 -1.08
N ARG A 185 -10.00 2.56 -0.24
CA ARG A 185 -8.82 2.91 0.57
C ARG A 185 -9.12 2.73 2.05
N SER A 186 -8.14 2.25 2.80
CA SER A 186 -8.20 2.21 4.26
C SER A 186 -8.10 3.62 4.83
N LEU A 187 -9.06 4.03 5.66
CA LEU A 187 -8.98 5.28 6.39
C LEU A 187 -7.68 5.37 7.21
N CYS A 188 -7.25 4.26 7.82
CA CYS A 188 -6.03 4.20 8.64
C CYS A 188 -4.80 4.62 7.83
N THR A 189 -4.65 4.08 6.62
CA THR A 189 -3.51 4.36 5.76
C THR A 189 -3.51 5.82 5.31
N LEU A 190 -4.67 6.32 4.85
CA LEU A 190 -4.81 7.68 4.36
C LEU A 190 -4.55 8.75 5.43
N VAL A 191 -5.04 8.57 6.66
CA VAL A 191 -4.81 9.57 7.71
C VAL A 191 -3.36 9.58 8.21
N CYS A 192 -2.66 8.45 8.17
CA CYS A 192 -1.32 8.31 8.73
C CYS A 192 -0.20 8.74 7.75
N LYS A 193 -0.32 8.40 6.47
CA LYS A 193 0.77 8.54 5.49
C LYS A 193 0.43 9.41 4.29
N TRP A 194 -0.82 9.87 4.25
CA TRP A 194 -1.28 10.87 3.31
C TRP A 194 -1.67 12.14 4.06
N THR A 195 -2.41 13.02 3.39
CA THR A 195 -2.92 14.29 3.94
C THR A 195 -4.44 14.27 3.98
N TYR A 196 -5.01 13.10 4.25
CA TYR A 196 -6.44 12.88 4.32
C TYR A 196 -6.96 13.22 5.71
N SER A 197 -8.10 13.92 5.78
CA SER A 197 -8.82 14.17 7.03
C SER A 197 -9.97 13.19 7.17
N ALA A 198 -10.09 12.49 8.31
CA ALA A 198 -11.22 11.59 8.57
C ALA A 198 -12.58 12.32 8.49
N ASP A 199 -12.64 13.58 8.91
CA ASP A 199 -13.87 14.37 8.93
C ASP A 199 -14.16 15.07 7.59
N LYS A 200 -13.12 15.52 6.89
CA LYS A 200 -13.26 16.41 5.72
C LYS A 200 -12.84 15.79 4.39
N GLY A 201 -12.16 14.65 4.42
CA GLY A 201 -11.57 14.01 3.25
C GLY A 201 -10.30 14.69 2.74
N TRP A 202 -10.13 14.65 1.43
CA TRP A 202 -9.02 15.31 0.73
C TRP A 202 -9.14 16.84 0.75
N ASP A 203 -8.00 17.54 0.75
CA ASP A 203 -7.95 19.01 0.68
C ASP A 203 -7.43 19.48 -0.68
N ASP A 204 -8.34 19.93 -1.53
CA ASP A 204 -8.07 20.52 -2.83
C ASP A 204 -7.00 21.62 -2.82
N CYS A 205 -7.06 22.49 -1.82
CA CYS A 205 -6.18 23.63 -1.70
C CYS A 205 -4.76 23.19 -1.35
N PHE A 206 -4.60 22.12 -0.54
CA PHE A 206 -3.30 21.51 -0.30
C PHE A 206 -2.68 20.99 -1.60
N TRP A 207 -3.38 20.12 -2.33
CA TRP A 207 -2.87 19.52 -3.58
C TRP A 207 -2.54 20.57 -4.64
N LYS A 208 -3.39 21.58 -4.80
CA LYS A 208 -3.13 22.72 -5.70
C LYS A 208 -1.88 23.49 -5.28
N LYS A 209 -1.70 23.75 -3.98
CA LYS A 209 -0.59 24.54 -3.45
C LYS A 209 0.77 23.87 -3.63
N ILE A 210 0.82 22.54 -3.59
CA ILE A 210 2.05 21.75 -3.81
C ILE A 210 2.27 21.36 -5.28
N GLY A 211 1.46 21.87 -6.21
CA GLY A 211 1.62 21.64 -7.65
C GLY A 211 1.02 20.33 -8.18
N LEU A 212 0.20 19.64 -7.39
CA LEU A 212 -0.43 18.36 -7.71
C LEU A 212 -1.96 18.48 -7.93
N LYS A 213 -2.41 19.60 -8.51
CA LYS A 213 -3.84 19.86 -8.80
C LYS A 213 -4.51 18.81 -9.69
N ASP A 214 -3.73 18.08 -10.48
CA ASP A 214 -4.17 16.99 -11.33
C ASP A 214 -4.65 15.77 -10.55
N LEU A 215 -4.23 15.63 -9.28
CA LEU A 215 -4.78 14.59 -8.39
C LEU A 215 -6.20 14.89 -7.93
N THR A 216 -6.72 16.11 -8.10
CA THR A 216 -8.11 16.45 -7.72
C THR A 216 -9.11 16.19 -8.85
N VAL A 217 -8.63 15.79 -10.03
CA VAL A 217 -9.47 15.50 -11.21
C VAL A 217 -10.26 14.20 -10.97
N ASP A 218 -11.44 14.11 -11.58
CA ASP A 218 -12.35 12.96 -11.49
C ASP A 218 -12.61 12.50 -10.05
N ASN A 219 -12.80 13.49 -9.17
CA ASN A 219 -13.00 13.28 -7.73
C ASN A 219 -11.91 12.39 -7.14
N TYR A 220 -10.63 12.74 -7.31
CA TYR A 220 -9.48 12.04 -6.73
C TYR A 220 -9.28 10.59 -7.22
N ALA A 221 -9.74 10.25 -8.42
CA ALA A 221 -9.68 8.88 -8.95
C ALA A 221 -8.29 8.23 -8.83
N LYS A 222 -7.22 8.99 -9.07
CA LYS A 222 -5.84 8.46 -9.01
C LYS A 222 -5.36 8.07 -7.61
N ILE A 223 -5.83 8.75 -6.57
CA ILE A 223 -5.40 8.50 -5.18
C ILE A 223 -6.48 7.81 -4.33
N GLY A 224 -7.67 7.61 -4.91
CA GLY A 224 -8.79 6.92 -4.30
C GLY A 224 -9.81 7.88 -3.68
N ASN A 225 -11.08 7.59 -3.90
CA ASN A 225 -12.21 8.44 -3.48
C ASN A 225 -13.32 7.69 -2.74
N HIS A 226 -13.15 6.38 -2.58
CA HIS A 226 -13.97 5.54 -1.73
C HIS A 226 -13.10 5.10 -0.55
N VAL A 227 -13.36 5.67 0.62
CA VAL A 227 -12.58 5.40 1.85
C VAL A 227 -13.45 4.64 2.84
N LEU A 228 -12.90 3.56 3.40
CA LEU A 228 -13.59 2.70 4.36
C LEU A 228 -12.96 2.82 5.74
N SER A 229 -13.81 2.87 6.77
CA SER A 229 -13.38 2.80 8.16
C SER A 229 -12.97 1.38 8.53
N PRO A 230 -12.06 1.19 9.51
CA PRO A 230 -11.71 -0.13 10.02
C PRO A 230 -12.93 -0.95 10.41
N GLY A 231 -12.94 -2.24 10.07
CA GLY A 231 -14.07 -3.13 10.32
C GLY A 231 -15.20 -3.06 9.29
N THR A 232 -15.14 -2.12 8.33
CA THR A 232 -16.08 -2.09 7.20
C THR A 232 -15.69 -3.16 6.18
N ARG A 233 -16.69 -3.84 5.62
CA ARG A 233 -16.49 -4.84 4.57
C ARG A 233 -16.07 -4.16 3.27
N VAL A 234 -14.99 -4.63 2.66
CA VAL A 234 -14.41 -4.08 1.41
C VAL A 234 -15.24 -4.47 0.18
N ASP A 235 -15.91 -5.63 0.19
CA ASP A 235 -16.78 -6.09 -0.89
C ASP A 235 -17.95 -6.96 -0.37
N SER A 236 -18.94 -7.20 -1.20
CA SER A 236 -20.16 -7.96 -0.98
C SER A 236 -20.05 -9.50 -1.05
N LEU A 237 -18.91 -10.06 -1.51
CA LEU A 237 -18.67 -11.51 -1.60
C LEU A 237 -18.76 -12.21 -0.25
#